data_AF-A0A1F6PNH3-F1
#
_entry.id   AF-A0A1F6PNH3-F1
#
_cell.length_a   1.000
_cell.length_b   1.000
_cell.length_c   1.000
_cell.angle_alpha   90.00
_cell.angle_beta   90.00
_cell.angle_gamma   90.00
#
_symmetry.space_group_name_H-M   'P 1'
#
loop_
_entity.id
_entity.type
_entity.pdbx_description
1 polymer ?
#
loop_
_entity_poly.entity_id
_entity_poly.type
_entity_poly.pdbx_seq_one_letter_code
_entity_poly.pdbx_strand_id
1 'polypeptide(L)'
;MEILRLLIKTYISNIPIITTSFIELLKIVIPSAITLFAGYIGIKYGLKQIEVKKHLDFIEKQLANFYSPILGYQKEIRAKSELRVKISHAAGVCWQDRCHGGHVVADPEYQKYIDITEYENKQFKNELLPLYKKMLSTFRDNYWLAETPTREWFKVLCEYIEKWDRYYAESIPKDVIRKIGLDESVLLPFYEELECTMNILRDKLKYRG
;
A
#
# COMPACT_ATOMS: atom_id res chain seq x y z
N MET A 1 41.19 77.13 31.03
CA MET A 1 40.74 76.68 29.69
C MET A 1 41.62 75.58 29.08
N GLU A 2 42.85 75.34 29.54
CA GLU A 2 43.70 74.25 29.00
C GLU A 2 43.26 72.82 29.36
N ILE A 3 42.68 72.60 30.55
CA ILE A 3 42.29 71.25 30.99
C ILE A 3 41.18 70.66 30.10
N LEU A 4 40.23 71.51 29.66
CA LEU A 4 39.15 71.08 28.76
C LEU A 4 39.67 70.73 27.35
N ARG A 5 40.69 71.46 26.86
CA ARG A 5 41.33 71.17 25.56
C ARG A 5 42.12 69.87 25.58
N LEU A 6 42.79 69.56 26.69
CA LEU A 6 43.52 68.30 26.85
C LEU A 6 42.56 67.11 26.87
N LEU A 7 41.47 67.17 27.64
CA LEU A 7 40.48 66.09 27.71
C LEU A 7 39.78 65.82 26.37
N ILE A 8 39.43 66.87 25.62
CA ILE A 8 38.82 66.73 24.28
C ILE A 8 39.81 66.12 23.28
N LYS A 9 41.09 66.50 23.33
CA LYS A 9 42.12 65.97 22.41
C LYS A 9 42.43 64.50 22.68
N THR A 10 42.45 64.07 23.94
CA THR A 10 42.63 62.65 24.32
C THR A 10 41.39 61.81 24.00
N TYR A 11 40.19 62.38 24.13
CA TYR A 11 38.94 61.70 23.77
C TYR A 11 38.82 61.52 22.25
N ILE A 12 39.13 62.55 21.46
CA ILE A 12 39.09 62.50 19.99
C ILE A 12 40.21 61.61 19.41
N SER A 13 41.40 61.56 20.02
CA SER A 13 42.49 60.68 19.56
C SER A 13 42.27 59.19 19.86
N ASN A 14 41.41 58.86 20.83
CA ASN A 14 41.12 57.47 21.20
C ASN A 14 39.93 56.86 20.42
N ILE A 15 39.08 57.68 19.79
CA ILE A 15 38.00 57.22 18.90
C ILE A 15 38.51 56.31 17.75
N PRO A 16 39.58 56.64 17.00
CA PRO A 16 40.07 55.76 15.92
C PRO A 16 40.71 54.45 16.41
N ILE A 17 41.22 54.41 17.64
CA ILE A 17 41.84 53.21 18.23
C ILE A 17 40.75 52.22 18.70
N ILE A 18 39.64 52.74 19.24
CA ILE A 18 38.50 51.91 19.65
C ILE A 18 37.79 51.34 18.41
N THR A 19 37.63 52.09 17.32
CA THR A 19 36.98 51.60 16.09
C THR A 19 37.83 50.56 15.35
N THR A 20 39.15 50.73 15.28
CA THR A 20 40.05 49.77 14.63
C THR A 20 40.14 48.45 15.39
N SER A 21 40.25 48.49 16.71
CA SER A 21 40.25 47.30 17.56
C SER A 21 38.93 46.52 17.48
N PHE A 22 37.80 47.24 17.40
CA PHE A 22 36.48 46.62 17.21
C PHE A 22 36.33 45.95 15.83
N ILE A 23 36.89 46.56 14.78
CA ILE A 23 36.91 46.00 13.42
C ILE A 23 37.78 44.73 13.35
N GLU A 24 38.93 44.70 14.03
CA GLU A 24 39.78 43.50 14.09
C GLU A 24 39.10 42.35 14.84
N LEU A 25 38.40 42.65 15.94
CA LEU A 25 37.65 41.66 16.71
C LEU A 25 36.48 41.08 15.90
N LEU A 26 35.78 41.91 15.11
CA LEU A 26 34.77 41.45 14.15
C LEU A 26 35.35 40.52 13.08
N LYS A 27 36.54 40.78 12.54
CA LYS A 27 37.18 39.91 11.53
C LYS A 27 37.52 38.51 12.04
N ILE A 28 37.70 38.32 13.35
CA ILE A 28 37.97 37.01 13.96
C ILE A 28 36.66 36.28 14.31
N VAL A 29 35.67 37.02 14.82
CA VAL A 29 34.40 36.46 15.27
C VAL A 29 33.50 36.08 14.10
N ILE A 30 33.45 36.88 13.03
CA ILE A 30 32.55 36.64 11.88
C ILE A 30 32.84 35.30 11.17
N PRO A 31 34.08 34.94 10.79
CA PRO A 31 34.36 33.66 10.14
C PRO A 31 34.01 32.47 11.01
N SER A 32 34.35 32.55 12.30
CA SER A 32 34.05 31.51 13.30
C SER A 32 32.55 31.30 13.46
N ALA A 33 31.80 32.40 13.53
CA ALA A 33 30.34 32.37 13.58
C ALA A 33 29.73 31.80 12.29
N ILE A 34 30.25 32.17 11.11
CA ILE A 34 29.80 31.63 9.81
C ILE A 34 30.03 30.12 9.74
N THR A 35 31.19 29.61 10.17
CA THR A 35 31.48 28.17 10.17
C THR A 35 30.52 27.40 11.10
N LEU A 36 30.24 27.92 12.29
CA LEU A 36 29.28 27.32 13.21
C LEU A 36 27.85 27.34 12.66
N PHE A 37 27.45 28.46 12.03
CA PHE A 37 26.12 28.60 11.42
C PHE A 37 25.95 27.66 10.22
N ALA A 38 26.97 27.55 9.36
CA ALA A 38 27.00 26.62 8.24
C ALA A 38 26.98 25.16 8.73
N GLY A 39 27.72 24.83 9.78
CA GLY A 39 27.69 23.51 10.42
C GLY A 39 26.31 23.16 10.99
N TYR A 40 25.68 24.10 11.70
CA TYR A 40 24.33 23.93 12.24
C TYR A 40 23.27 23.73 11.14
N ILE A 41 23.31 24.55 10.09
CA ILE A 41 22.44 24.41 8.92
C ILE A 41 22.69 23.04 8.27
N GLY A 42 23.93 22.65 8.02
CA GLY A 42 24.29 21.36 7.43
C GLY A 42 23.73 20.17 8.22
N ILE A 43 23.89 20.18 9.55
CA ILE A 43 23.33 19.14 10.44
C ILE A 43 21.80 19.11 10.36
N LYS A 44 21.14 20.28 10.45
CA LYS A 44 19.68 20.37 10.43
C LYS A 44 19.09 19.86 9.11
N TYR A 45 19.66 20.24 7.98
CA TYR A 45 19.22 19.76 6.67
C TYR A 45 19.57 18.29 6.45
N GLY A 46 20.73 17.83 6.92
CA GLY A 46 21.12 16.41 6.87
C GLY A 46 20.15 15.50 7.65
N LEU A 47 19.79 15.88 8.88
CA LEU A 47 18.80 15.14 9.68
C LEU A 47 17.43 15.10 9.00
N LYS A 48 16.98 16.23 8.44
CA LYS A 48 15.70 16.30 7.70
C LYS A 48 15.71 15.40 6.46
N GLN A 49 16.82 15.35 5.72
CA GLN A 49 16.94 14.44 4.56
C GLN A 49 16.89 12.97 4.98
N ILE A 50 17.53 12.60 6.10
CA ILE A 50 17.49 11.23 6.63
C ILE A 50 16.04 10.85 7.01
N GLU A 51 15.31 11.74 7.66
CA GLU A 51 13.91 11.51 8.02
C GLU A 51 13.02 11.30 6.80
N VAL A 52 13.14 12.17 5.79
CA VAL A 52 12.40 12.05 4.52
C VAL A 52 12.74 10.74 3.83
N LYS A 53 14.03 10.38 3.75
CA LYS A 53 14.47 9.12 3.15
C LYS A 53 13.88 7.91 3.86
N LYS A 54 13.95 7.86 5.19
CA LYS A 54 13.34 6.76 5.97
C LYS A 54 11.84 6.63 5.71
N HIS A 55 11.14 7.75 5.55
CA HIS A 55 9.72 7.75 5.25
C HIS A 55 9.43 7.20 3.83
N LEU A 56 10.20 7.62 2.83
CA LEU A 56 10.09 7.09 1.47
C LEU A 56 10.44 5.59 1.41
N ASP A 57 11.53 5.19 2.07
CA ASP A 57 11.93 3.78 2.21
C ASP A 57 10.82 2.94 2.85
N PHE A 58 10.08 3.51 3.81
CA PHE A 58 8.92 2.84 4.42
C PHE A 58 7.77 2.69 3.42
N ILE A 59 7.41 3.75 2.69
CA ILE A 59 6.36 3.69 1.66
C ILE A 59 6.72 2.68 0.55
N GLU A 60 7.97 2.67 0.11
CA GLU A 60 8.47 1.68 -0.86
C GLU A 60 8.29 0.26 -0.33
N LYS A 61 8.60 0.00 0.94
CA LYS A 61 8.35 -1.30 1.58
C LYS A 61 6.86 -1.64 1.63
N GLN A 62 5.98 -0.69 1.95
CA GLN A 62 4.53 -0.92 1.93
C GLN A 62 4.07 -1.34 0.53
N LEU A 63 4.52 -0.62 -0.50
CA LEU A 63 4.17 -0.93 -1.88
C LEU A 63 4.74 -2.28 -2.32
N ALA A 64 6.03 -2.53 -2.09
CA ALA A 64 6.72 -3.72 -2.58
C ALA A 64 6.29 -5.01 -1.87
N ASN A 65 6.13 -4.96 -0.55
CA ASN A 65 5.94 -6.17 0.26
C ASN A 65 4.49 -6.42 0.66
N PHE A 66 3.62 -5.41 0.63
CA PHE A 66 2.22 -5.55 1.06
C PHE A 66 1.23 -5.29 -0.09
N TYR A 67 1.13 -4.05 -0.59
CA TYR A 67 0.06 -3.69 -1.53
C TYR A 67 0.24 -4.33 -2.91
N SER A 68 1.44 -4.33 -3.48
CA SER A 68 1.67 -4.90 -4.82
C SER A 68 1.43 -6.41 -4.89
N PRO A 69 1.95 -7.23 -3.95
CA PRO A 69 1.70 -8.66 -3.99
C PRO A 69 0.21 -9.01 -3.80
N ILE A 70 -0.48 -8.37 -2.84
CA ILE A 70 -1.91 -8.63 -2.61
C ILE A 70 -2.74 -8.26 -3.85
N LEU A 71 -2.48 -7.10 -4.46
CA LEU A 71 -3.14 -6.72 -5.71
C LEU A 71 -2.75 -7.62 -6.88
N GLY A 72 -1.54 -8.16 -6.90
CA GLY A 72 -1.13 -9.18 -7.88
C GLY A 72 -2.01 -10.42 -7.82
N TYR A 73 -2.20 -10.98 -6.62
CA TYR A 73 -3.08 -12.12 -6.39
C TYR A 73 -4.54 -11.79 -6.74
N GLN A 74 -5.04 -10.61 -6.33
CA GLN A 74 -6.39 -10.18 -6.63
C GLN A 74 -6.64 -10.05 -8.13
N LYS A 75 -5.68 -9.51 -8.90
CA LYS A 75 -5.80 -9.42 -10.36
C LYS A 75 -5.82 -10.79 -11.02
N GLU A 76 -5.01 -11.73 -10.54
CA GLU A 76 -5.01 -13.10 -11.04
C GLU A 76 -6.35 -13.80 -10.76
N ILE A 77 -6.85 -13.67 -9.54
CA ILE A 77 -8.18 -14.17 -9.14
C ILE A 77 -9.25 -13.59 -10.05
N ARG A 78 -9.28 -12.26 -10.20
CA ARG A 78 -10.26 -11.56 -11.01
C ARG A 78 -10.24 -12.02 -12.47
N ALA A 79 -9.05 -12.10 -13.09
CA ALA A 79 -8.92 -12.51 -14.48
C ALA A 79 -9.46 -13.94 -14.71
N LYS A 80 -9.15 -14.87 -13.81
CA LYS A 80 -9.66 -16.25 -13.86
C LYS A 80 -11.17 -16.32 -13.60
N SER A 81 -11.68 -15.59 -12.60
CA SER A 81 -13.11 -15.54 -12.27
C SER A 81 -13.95 -14.91 -13.40
N GLU A 82 -13.47 -13.86 -14.05
CA GLU A 82 -14.14 -13.24 -15.21
C GLU A 82 -14.21 -14.20 -16.40
N LEU A 83 -13.12 -14.95 -16.67
CA LEU A 83 -13.12 -15.97 -17.72
C LEU A 83 -14.11 -17.10 -17.39
N ARG A 84 -14.15 -17.57 -16.13
CA ARG A 84 -15.10 -18.56 -15.66
C ARG A 84 -16.53 -18.11 -15.97
N VAL A 85 -16.93 -16.92 -15.52
CA VAL A 85 -18.28 -16.39 -15.75
C VAL A 85 -18.63 -16.31 -17.25
N LYS A 86 -17.69 -15.91 -18.11
CA LYS A 86 -17.90 -15.90 -19.56
C LYS A 86 -18.13 -17.30 -20.12
N ILE A 87 -17.35 -18.29 -19.69
CA ILE A 87 -17.51 -19.69 -20.11
C ILE A 87 -18.83 -20.25 -19.61
N SER A 88 -19.16 -20.11 -18.31
CA SER A 88 -20.41 -20.63 -17.77
C SER A 88 -21.63 -19.98 -18.44
N HIS A 89 -21.56 -18.68 -18.74
CA HIS A 89 -22.63 -17.98 -19.47
C HIS A 89 -22.79 -18.51 -20.90
N ALA A 90 -21.70 -18.60 -21.66
CA ALA A 90 -21.75 -19.13 -23.03
C ALA A 90 -22.23 -20.59 -23.06
N ALA A 91 -21.76 -21.42 -22.12
CA ALA A 91 -22.20 -22.80 -21.96
C ALA A 91 -23.70 -22.87 -21.63
N GLY A 92 -24.20 -22.01 -20.74
CA GLY A 92 -25.62 -21.93 -20.41
C GLY A 92 -26.50 -21.56 -21.61
N VAL A 93 -26.08 -20.58 -22.42
CA VAL A 93 -26.79 -20.19 -23.66
C VAL A 93 -26.79 -21.34 -24.66
N CYS A 94 -25.62 -21.94 -24.95
CA CYS A 94 -25.51 -23.06 -25.89
C CYS A 94 -26.34 -24.28 -25.43
N TRP A 95 -26.38 -24.53 -24.12
CA TRP A 95 -27.20 -25.61 -23.56
C TRP A 95 -28.69 -25.31 -23.69
N GLN A 96 -29.11 -24.07 -23.41
CA GLN A 96 -30.50 -23.64 -23.56
C GLN A 96 -30.97 -23.78 -25.02
N ASP A 97 -30.18 -23.33 -25.99
CA ASP A 97 -30.49 -23.46 -27.41
C ASP A 97 -30.65 -24.92 -27.85
N ARG A 98 -29.84 -25.83 -27.29
CA ARG A 98 -29.95 -27.28 -27.54
C ARG A 98 -31.17 -27.92 -26.88
N CYS A 99 -31.59 -27.38 -25.73
CA CYS A 99 -32.79 -27.83 -25.03
C CYS A 99 -34.09 -27.32 -25.67
N HIS A 100 -34.03 -26.32 -26.54
CA HIS A 100 -35.18 -25.85 -27.33
C HIS A 100 -35.62 -26.95 -28.32
N GLY A 101 -36.47 -27.87 -27.84
CA GLY A 101 -36.93 -29.04 -28.59
C GLY A 101 -37.49 -30.19 -27.73
N GLY A 102 -37.43 -30.09 -26.39
CA GLY A 102 -38.15 -31.00 -25.48
C GLY A 102 -37.47 -32.33 -25.15
N HIS A 103 -36.32 -32.65 -25.76
CA HIS A 103 -35.57 -33.88 -25.48
C HIS A 103 -34.17 -33.59 -24.94
N VAL A 104 -34.10 -33.27 -23.64
CA VAL A 104 -32.86 -32.92 -22.90
C VAL A 104 -31.95 -34.14 -22.64
N VAL A 105 -32.44 -35.37 -22.85
CA VAL A 105 -31.83 -36.58 -22.26
C VAL A 105 -30.89 -37.34 -23.20
N ALA A 106 -30.75 -36.94 -24.47
CA ALA A 106 -29.98 -37.70 -25.47
C ALA A 106 -28.90 -36.89 -26.22
N ASP A 107 -28.48 -35.71 -25.72
CA ASP A 107 -27.33 -35.01 -26.30
C ASP A 107 -26.02 -35.71 -25.86
N PRO A 108 -25.23 -36.27 -26.79
CA PRO A 108 -23.94 -36.90 -26.47
C PRO A 108 -22.96 -35.96 -25.78
N GLU A 109 -23.17 -34.65 -25.89
CA GLU A 109 -22.32 -33.61 -25.30
C GLU A 109 -22.80 -33.11 -23.95
N TYR A 110 -23.93 -33.58 -23.41
CA TYR A 110 -24.43 -33.18 -22.09
C TYR A 110 -23.36 -33.31 -21.00
N GLN A 111 -22.61 -34.41 -21.03
CA GLN A 111 -21.52 -34.65 -20.08
C GLN A 111 -20.47 -33.53 -20.12
N LYS A 112 -20.15 -32.98 -21.30
CA LYS A 112 -19.19 -31.88 -21.43
C LYS A 112 -19.64 -30.62 -20.69
N TYR A 113 -20.96 -30.36 -20.61
CA TYR A 113 -21.49 -29.23 -19.85
C TYR A 113 -21.40 -29.45 -18.33
N ILE A 114 -21.59 -30.68 -17.86
CA ILE A 114 -21.34 -31.06 -16.46
C ILE A 114 -19.84 -30.88 -16.14
N ASP A 115 -18.98 -31.36 -17.04
CA ASP A 115 -17.53 -31.32 -16.87
C ASP A 115 -17.00 -29.88 -16.75
N ILE A 116 -17.66 -28.89 -17.37
CA ILE A 116 -17.35 -27.46 -17.15
C ILE A 116 -17.51 -27.09 -15.68
N THR A 117 -18.65 -27.41 -15.08
CA THR A 117 -18.92 -27.08 -13.67
C THR A 117 -17.94 -27.82 -12.73
N GLU A 118 -17.62 -29.07 -13.04
CA GLU A 118 -16.64 -29.84 -12.26
C GLU A 118 -15.22 -29.25 -12.38
N TYR A 119 -14.82 -28.86 -13.59
CA TYR A 119 -13.55 -28.18 -13.82
C TYR A 119 -13.47 -26.86 -13.05
N GLU A 120 -14.52 -26.04 -13.09
CA GLU A 120 -14.58 -24.77 -12.38
C GLU A 120 -14.46 -24.93 -10.86
N ASN A 121 -15.15 -25.94 -10.29
CA ASN A 121 -15.04 -26.27 -8.87
C ASN A 121 -13.62 -26.74 -8.49
N LYS A 122 -12.99 -27.56 -9.34
CA LYS A 122 -11.60 -27.99 -9.16
C LYS A 122 -10.63 -26.81 -9.26
N GLN A 123 -10.81 -25.94 -10.26
CA GLN A 123 -10.00 -24.74 -10.43
C GLN A 123 -10.12 -23.81 -9.21
N PHE A 124 -11.34 -23.58 -8.70
CA PHE A 124 -11.49 -22.76 -7.51
C PHE A 124 -10.74 -23.36 -6.33
N LYS A 125 -10.94 -24.64 -6.05
CA LYS A 125 -10.29 -25.34 -4.91
C LYS A 125 -8.76 -25.36 -5.02
N ASN A 126 -8.24 -25.65 -6.20
CA ASN A 126 -6.81 -25.96 -6.39
C ASN A 126 -5.97 -24.77 -6.83
N GLU A 127 -6.59 -23.73 -7.40
CA GLU A 127 -5.88 -22.55 -7.90
C GLU A 127 -6.31 -21.28 -7.17
N LEU A 128 -7.61 -20.95 -7.16
CA LEU A 128 -8.08 -19.65 -6.63
C LEU A 128 -8.02 -19.58 -5.10
N LEU A 129 -8.53 -20.60 -4.40
CA LEU A 129 -8.51 -20.64 -2.93
C LEU A 129 -7.08 -20.53 -2.36
N PRO A 130 -6.07 -21.21 -2.92
CA PRO A 130 -4.67 -20.97 -2.58
C PRO A 130 -4.19 -19.53 -2.76
N LEU A 131 -4.66 -18.80 -3.79
CA LEU A 131 -4.30 -17.39 -3.97
C LEU A 131 -4.88 -16.51 -2.85
N TYR A 132 -6.13 -16.72 -2.44
CA TYR A 132 -6.69 -16.02 -1.27
C TYR A 132 -5.88 -16.32 0.00
N LYS A 133 -5.47 -17.58 0.19
CA LYS A 133 -4.61 -17.97 1.32
C LYS A 133 -3.24 -17.28 1.26
N LYS A 134 -2.66 -17.12 0.07
CA LYS A 134 -1.44 -16.33 -0.13
C LYS A 134 -1.67 -14.85 0.21
N MET A 135 -2.79 -14.25 -0.20
CA MET A 135 -3.16 -12.88 0.20
C MET A 135 -3.22 -12.76 1.72
N LEU A 136 -3.89 -13.69 2.41
CA LEU A 136 -3.98 -13.69 3.87
C LEU A 136 -2.61 -13.86 4.54
N SER A 137 -1.75 -14.75 4.02
CA SER A 137 -0.38 -14.90 4.53
C SER A 137 0.39 -13.60 4.36
N THR A 138 0.41 -13.01 3.16
CA THR A 138 1.07 -11.72 2.91
C THR A 138 0.54 -10.64 3.84
N PHE A 139 -0.77 -10.58 4.04
CA PHE A 139 -1.39 -9.63 4.94
C PHE A 139 -0.88 -9.83 6.37
N ARG A 140 -0.95 -11.06 6.91
CA ARG A 140 -0.50 -11.39 8.26
C ARG A 140 0.99 -11.09 8.45
N ASP A 141 1.83 -11.55 7.53
CA ASP A 141 3.29 -11.50 7.65
C ASP A 141 3.80 -10.05 7.52
N ASN A 142 3.06 -9.19 6.83
CA ASN A 142 3.36 -7.79 6.62
C ASN A 142 2.31 -6.85 7.25
N TYR A 143 1.62 -7.29 8.30
CA TYR A 143 0.51 -6.54 8.92
C TYR A 143 0.92 -5.13 9.36
N TRP A 144 2.16 -4.98 9.81
CA TRP A 144 2.75 -3.70 10.22
C TRP A 144 2.92 -2.69 9.07
N LEU A 145 2.95 -3.15 7.81
CA LEU A 145 2.99 -2.31 6.61
C LEU A 145 1.61 -1.87 6.14
N ALA A 146 0.54 -2.49 6.61
CA ALA A 146 -0.82 -2.10 6.24
C ALA A 146 -1.19 -0.74 6.88
N GLU A 147 -1.84 0.12 6.10
CA GLU A 147 -2.49 1.33 6.60
C GLU A 147 -3.66 0.98 7.52
N THR A 148 -4.01 1.89 8.45
CA THR A 148 -5.07 1.65 9.43
C THR A 148 -6.41 1.24 8.79
N PRO A 149 -6.92 1.91 7.73
CA PRO A 149 -8.17 1.48 7.08
C PRO A 149 -8.07 0.09 6.46
N THR A 150 -6.91 -0.25 5.89
CA THR A 150 -6.67 -1.57 5.30
C THR A 150 -6.77 -2.67 6.35
N ARG A 151 -6.23 -2.44 7.55
CA ARG A 151 -6.18 -3.44 8.65
C ARG A 151 -7.56 -3.98 9.06
N GLU A 152 -8.60 -3.16 8.97
CA GLU A 152 -9.98 -3.56 9.29
C GLU A 152 -10.47 -4.73 8.42
N TRP A 153 -9.94 -4.86 7.20
CA TRP A 153 -10.30 -5.92 6.26
C TRP A 153 -9.67 -7.28 6.57
N PHE A 154 -8.68 -7.34 7.47
CA PHE A 154 -8.01 -8.61 7.81
C PHE A 154 -9.00 -9.67 8.29
N LYS A 155 -9.94 -9.27 9.15
CA LYS A 155 -10.99 -10.15 9.67
C LYS A 155 -11.88 -10.67 8.55
N VAL A 156 -12.31 -9.80 7.63
CA VAL A 156 -13.21 -10.16 6.53
C VAL A 156 -12.55 -11.17 5.58
N LEU A 157 -11.28 -10.97 5.23
CA LEU A 157 -10.52 -11.91 4.40
C LEU A 157 -10.36 -13.28 5.09
N CYS A 158 -10.07 -13.27 6.40
CA CYS A 158 -9.96 -14.49 7.20
C CYS A 158 -11.29 -15.26 7.22
N GLU A 159 -12.40 -14.59 7.50
CA GLU A 159 -13.74 -15.19 7.50
C GLU A 159 -14.11 -15.76 6.14
N TYR A 160 -13.82 -15.05 5.05
CA TYR A 160 -14.08 -15.55 3.70
C TYR A 160 -13.35 -16.87 3.41
N ILE A 161 -12.06 -16.95 3.74
CA ILE A 161 -11.25 -18.16 3.53
C ILE A 161 -11.72 -19.31 4.43
N GLU A 162 -11.99 -19.03 5.70
CA GLU A 162 -12.46 -20.04 6.67
C GLU A 162 -13.80 -20.66 6.23
N LYS A 163 -14.73 -19.86 5.69
CA LYS A 163 -16.00 -20.39 5.16
C LYS A 163 -15.76 -21.42 4.04
N TRP A 164 -14.84 -21.13 3.14
CA TRP A 164 -14.49 -22.05 2.05
C TRP A 164 -13.75 -23.29 2.54
N ASP A 165 -12.82 -23.14 3.47
CA ASP A 165 -12.12 -24.28 4.07
C ASP A 165 -13.11 -25.22 4.77
N ARG A 166 -14.07 -24.67 5.51
CA ARG A 166 -15.12 -25.48 6.15
C ARG A 166 -16.07 -26.15 5.18
N TYR A 167 -16.41 -25.46 4.08
CA TYR A 167 -17.22 -26.03 3.00
C TYR A 167 -16.51 -27.25 2.39
N TYR A 168 -15.23 -27.13 2.04
CA TYR A 168 -14.47 -28.23 1.43
C TYR A 168 -14.09 -29.34 2.43
N ALA A 169 -14.03 -29.03 3.73
CA ALA A 169 -13.84 -30.02 4.78
C ALA A 169 -15.14 -30.73 5.19
N GLU A 170 -16.29 -30.37 4.58
CA GLU A 170 -17.63 -30.89 4.93
C GLU A 170 -17.96 -30.76 6.43
N SER A 171 -17.33 -29.80 7.12
CA SER A 171 -17.45 -29.62 8.56
C SER A 171 -18.72 -28.86 8.98
N ILE A 172 -19.47 -28.33 8.01
CA ILE A 172 -20.70 -27.57 8.22
C ILE A 172 -21.79 -28.12 7.27
N PRO A 173 -23.05 -28.29 7.75
CA PRO A 173 -24.18 -28.65 6.89
C PRO A 173 -24.41 -27.66 5.74
N LYS A 174 -24.84 -28.17 4.58
CA LYS A 174 -25.09 -27.34 3.37
C LYS A 174 -26.08 -26.20 3.60
N ASP A 175 -27.08 -26.40 4.45
CA ASP A 175 -28.09 -25.37 4.75
C ASP A 175 -27.51 -24.20 5.56
N VAL A 176 -26.54 -24.47 6.42
CA VAL A 176 -25.81 -23.43 7.16
C VAL A 176 -24.92 -22.65 6.18
N ILE A 177 -24.21 -23.34 5.28
CA ILE A 177 -23.40 -22.69 4.22
C ILE A 177 -24.26 -21.77 3.34
N ARG A 178 -25.45 -22.22 2.94
CA ARG A 178 -26.40 -21.41 2.15
C ARG A 178 -26.81 -20.14 2.89
N LYS A 179 -26.99 -20.21 4.22
CA LYS A 179 -27.40 -19.05 5.03
C LYS A 179 -26.28 -18.06 5.29
N ILE A 180 -25.04 -18.52 5.49
CA ILE A 180 -23.89 -17.64 5.75
C ILE A 180 -23.30 -17.01 4.48
N GLY A 181 -23.56 -17.61 3.31
CA GLY A 181 -23.08 -17.17 2.01
C GLY A 181 -21.58 -17.40 1.80
N LEU A 182 -21.22 -17.72 0.55
CA LEU A 182 -19.84 -17.87 0.08
C LEU A 182 -19.46 -16.83 -0.99
N ASP A 183 -20.22 -15.74 -1.05
CA ASP A 183 -20.07 -14.73 -2.09
C ASP A 183 -18.79 -13.92 -1.88
N GLU A 184 -18.04 -13.74 -2.97
CA GLU A 184 -16.87 -12.87 -3.03
C GLU A 184 -17.25 -11.38 -2.94
N SER A 185 -18.52 -11.03 -3.18
CA SER A 185 -18.99 -9.62 -3.12
C SER A 185 -18.63 -8.91 -1.82
N VAL A 186 -18.49 -9.64 -0.71
CA VAL A 186 -18.05 -9.11 0.60
C VAL A 186 -16.62 -8.55 0.58
N LEU A 187 -15.79 -8.98 -0.37
CA LEU A 187 -14.40 -8.53 -0.55
C LEU A 187 -14.26 -7.39 -1.56
N LEU A 188 -15.32 -7.02 -2.30
CA LEU A 188 -15.22 -5.94 -3.28
C LEU A 188 -14.78 -4.60 -2.66
N PRO A 189 -15.34 -4.16 -1.52
CA PRO A 189 -14.89 -2.91 -0.91
C PRO A 189 -13.44 -2.98 -0.40
N PHE A 190 -12.96 -4.16 -0.01
CA PHE A 190 -11.56 -4.37 0.33
C PHE A 190 -10.65 -4.17 -0.88
N TYR A 191 -11.04 -4.68 -2.06
CA TYR A 191 -10.25 -4.51 -3.28
C TYR A 191 -10.16 -3.04 -3.71
N GLU A 192 -11.28 -2.32 -3.62
CA GLU A 192 -11.32 -0.88 -3.92
C GLU A 192 -10.41 -0.08 -2.97
N GLU A 193 -10.43 -0.43 -1.68
CA GLU A 193 -9.56 0.18 -0.68
C GLU A 193 -8.08 -0.08 -0.99
N LEU A 194 -7.69 -1.31 -1.33
CA LEU A 194 -6.31 -1.65 -1.69
C LEU A 194 -5.81 -0.84 -2.89
N GLU A 195 -6.61 -0.76 -3.96
CA GLU A 195 -6.26 0.01 -5.16
C GLU A 195 -6.14 1.50 -4.85
N CYS A 196 -7.09 2.04 -4.09
CA CYS A 196 -7.08 3.44 -3.65
C CYS A 196 -5.82 3.75 -2.84
N THR A 197 -5.54 2.96 -1.81
CA THR A 197 -4.38 3.16 -0.94
C THR A 197 -3.06 2.98 -1.70
N MET A 198 -2.96 2.01 -2.61
CA MET A 198 -1.79 1.85 -3.48
C MET A 198 -1.53 3.10 -4.33
N ASN A 199 -2.56 3.69 -4.92
CA ASN A 199 -2.43 4.91 -5.73
C ASN A 199 -1.99 6.10 -4.87
N ILE A 200 -2.58 6.28 -3.68
CA ILE A 200 -2.17 7.32 -2.73
C ILE A 200 -0.69 7.17 -2.35
N LEU A 201 -0.23 5.95 -2.05
CA LEU A 201 1.17 5.68 -1.69
C LEU A 201 2.12 5.94 -2.87
N ARG A 202 1.74 5.56 -4.09
CA ARG A 202 2.51 5.84 -5.31
C ARG A 202 2.64 7.34 -5.58
N ASP A 203 1.57 8.09 -5.38
CA ASP A 203 1.60 9.54 -5.57
C ASP A 203 2.49 10.22 -4.53
N LYS A 204 2.47 9.76 -3.27
CA LYS A 204 3.40 10.24 -2.23
C LYS A 204 4.87 10.07 -2.62
N LEU A 205 5.24 8.99 -3.34
CA LEU A 205 6.59 8.80 -3.87
C LEU A 205 6.91 9.77 -5.01
N LYS A 206 5.99 9.94 -5.97
CA LYS A 206 6.18 10.81 -7.14
C LYS A 206 6.35 12.29 -6.79
N TYR A 207 5.61 12.79 -5.80
CA TYR A 207 5.65 14.21 -5.44
C TYR A 207 6.86 14.59 -4.55
N ARG A 208 7.73 13.63 -4.19
CA ARG A 208 8.90 13.87 -3.32
C ARG A 208 10.24 13.37 -3.87
N GLY A 209 10.24 12.65 -5.00
CA GLY A 209 11.44 12.36 -5.80
C GLY A 209 11.69 13.47 -6.80
#